data_AF-A0A539DXF4-F1
#
_entry.id   AF-A0A539DXF4-F1
#
_cell.length_a   1.000
_cell.length_b   1.000
_cell.length_c   1.000
_cell.angle_alpha   90.00
_cell.angle_beta   90.00
_cell.angle_gamma   90.00
#
_symmetry.space_group_name_H-M   'P 1'
#
loop_
_entity.id
_entity.type
_entity.pdbx_description
1 polymer ?
#
loop_
_entity_poly.entity_id
_entity_poly.type
_entity_poly.pdbx_seq_one_letter_code
_entity_poly.pdbx_strand_id
1 'polypeptide(L)'
;MEADLAPLVLELAQWGVVETNQLAWLDAPPEMGYHHAQEVLRSLGALDAKGRITAHGTQLQRLPLHPRLAHMVLKGQALGVAGLACAIAALLSERDILRGRDDDIGIDIQWRLLAL
;
A
#
# COMPACT_ATOMS: atom_id res chain seq x y z
N MET A 1 -1.27 17.75 3.73
CA MET A 1 -0.68 16.40 3.61
C MET A 1 -1.79 15.51 3.09
N GLU A 2 -1.75 15.20 1.80
CA GLU A 2 -2.80 14.44 1.11
C GLU A 2 -2.67 12.95 1.45
N ALA A 3 -3.75 12.28 1.81
CA ALA A 3 -3.73 10.87 2.23
C ALA A 3 -3.63 9.95 1.00
N ASP A 4 -2.82 8.89 1.07
CA ASP A 4 -2.77 7.86 0.02
C ASP A 4 -4.09 7.07 0.01
N LEU A 5 -4.80 7.11 -1.13
CA LEU A 5 -6.09 6.46 -1.31
C LEU A 5 -5.96 5.02 -1.83
N ALA A 6 -4.77 4.51 -2.14
CA ALA A 6 -4.60 3.15 -2.64
C ALA A 6 -5.22 2.06 -1.75
N PRO A 7 -5.12 2.11 -0.40
CA PRO A 7 -5.80 1.14 0.46
C PRO A 7 -7.32 1.19 0.31
N LEU A 8 -7.90 2.39 0.30
CA LEU A 8 -9.34 2.60 0.16
C LEU A 8 -9.83 2.07 -1.20
N VAL A 9 -9.17 2.46 -2.29
CA VAL A 9 -9.57 2.03 -3.64
C VAL A 9 -9.51 0.51 -3.80
N LEU A 10 -8.50 -0.15 -3.21
CA LEU A 10 -8.40 -1.61 -3.25
C LEU A 10 -9.53 -2.29 -2.49
N GLU A 11 -9.91 -1.75 -1.33
CA GLU A 11 -11.04 -2.24 -0.53
C GLU A 11 -12.38 -2.06 -1.28
N LEU A 12 -12.62 -0.90 -1.87
CA LEU A 12 -13.81 -0.65 -2.69
C LEU A 12 -13.90 -1.59 -3.89
N ALA A 13 -12.78 -1.81 -4.59
CA ALA A 13 -12.72 -2.72 -5.71
C ALA A 13 -13.02 -4.18 -5.28
N GLN A 14 -12.67 -4.56 -4.05
CA GLN A 14 -13.06 -5.86 -3.47
C GLN A 14 -14.57 -5.96 -3.27
N TRP A 15 -15.25 -4.86 -2.94
CA TRP A 15 -16.71 -4.80 -2.85
C TRP A 15 -17.40 -4.66 -4.21
N GLY A 16 -16.64 -4.59 -5.30
CA GLY A 16 -17.16 -4.40 -6.65
C GLY A 16 -17.47 -2.95 -7.00
N VAL A 17 -17.05 -1.99 -6.16
CA VAL A 17 -17.18 -0.56 -6.42
C VAL A 17 -15.95 -0.10 -7.22
N VAL A 18 -16.20 0.41 -8.41
CA VAL A 18 -15.15 0.89 -9.33
C VAL A 18 -15.12 2.41 -9.36
N GLU A 19 -16.29 3.05 -9.35
CA GLU A 19 -16.44 4.49 -9.48
C GLU A 19 -17.00 5.09 -8.19
N THR A 20 -16.57 6.30 -7.85
CA THR A 20 -16.99 6.99 -6.61
C THR A 20 -18.50 7.24 -6.58
N ASN A 21 -19.15 7.43 -7.74
CA ASN A 21 -20.59 7.68 -7.84
C ASN A 21 -21.48 6.46 -7.54
N GLN A 22 -20.91 5.27 -7.35
CA GLN A 22 -21.63 4.06 -7.00
C GLN A 22 -21.96 3.99 -5.50
N LEU A 23 -21.40 4.89 -4.69
CA LEU A 23 -21.61 4.98 -3.25
C LEU A 23 -22.16 6.35 -2.85
N ALA A 24 -22.98 6.35 -1.79
CA ALA A 24 -23.39 7.57 -1.10
C ALA A 24 -22.32 7.91 -0.04
N TRP A 25 -21.41 8.82 -0.38
CA TRP A 25 -20.35 9.26 0.52
C TRP A 25 -20.86 10.29 1.53
N LEU A 26 -20.32 10.24 2.76
CA LEU A 26 -20.46 11.36 3.71
C LEU A 26 -19.62 12.54 3.23
N ASP A 27 -18.34 12.28 2.95
CA ASP A 27 -17.41 13.18 2.27
C ASP A 27 -16.75 12.40 1.14
N ALA A 28 -17.00 12.81 -0.10
CA ALA A 28 -16.47 12.10 -1.27
C ALA A 28 -14.94 12.28 -1.37
N PRO A 29 -14.19 11.23 -1.73
CA PRO A 29 -12.75 11.35 -1.95
C PRO A 29 -12.46 12.26 -3.16
N PRO A 30 -11.34 13.01 -3.16
CA PRO A 30 -10.91 13.79 -4.32
C PRO A 30 -10.72 12.91 -5.56
N GLU A 31 -11.36 13.29 -6.67
CA GLU A 31 -11.39 12.50 -7.92
C GLU A 31 -9.98 12.24 -8.48
N MET A 32 -9.12 13.27 -8.49
CA MET A 32 -7.71 13.16 -8.88
C MET A 32 -6.95 12.11 -8.06
N GLY A 33 -7.11 12.14 -6.73
CA GLY A 33 -6.46 11.18 -5.83
C GLY A 33 -6.97 9.76 -6.02
N TYR A 34 -8.28 9.61 -6.26
CA TYR A 34 -8.91 8.32 -6.52
C TYR A 34 -8.38 7.69 -7.81
N HIS A 35 -8.31 8.46 -8.90
CA HIS A 35 -7.75 7.98 -10.17
C HIS A 35 -6.26 7.66 -10.06
N HIS A 36 -5.48 8.47 -9.36
CA HIS A 36 -4.07 8.18 -9.12
C HIS A 36 -3.89 6.85 -8.35
N ALA A 37 -4.72 6.60 -7.34
CA ALA A 37 -4.72 5.33 -6.62
C ALA A 37 -5.09 4.15 -7.54
N GLN A 38 -6.06 4.30 -8.44
CA GLN A 38 -6.38 3.27 -9.45
C GLN A 38 -5.19 3.01 -10.39
N GLU A 39 -4.46 4.04 -10.83
CA GLU A 39 -3.25 3.89 -11.65
C GLU A 39 -2.15 3.11 -10.92
N VAL A 40 -1.89 3.46 -9.67
CA VAL A 40 -0.93 2.75 -8.82
C VAL A 40 -1.34 1.28 -8.70
N LEU A 41 -2.59 0.99 -8.35
CA LEU A 41 -3.04 -0.38 -8.18
C LEU A 41 -3.04 -1.19 -9.48
N ARG A 42 -3.32 -0.56 -10.63
CA ARG A 42 -3.14 -1.19 -11.95
C ARG A 42 -1.67 -1.52 -12.23
N SER A 43 -0.74 -0.60 -11.91
CA SER A 43 0.70 -0.85 -12.06
C SER A 43 1.22 -2.00 -11.19
N LEU A 44 0.60 -2.21 -10.02
CA LEU A 44 0.87 -3.34 -9.13
C LEU A 44 0.20 -4.65 -9.58
N GLY A 45 -0.62 -4.61 -10.64
CA GLY A 45 -1.45 -5.74 -11.09
C GLY A 45 -2.61 -6.09 -10.16
N ALA A 46 -2.96 -5.19 -9.24
CA ALA A 46 -4.03 -5.40 -8.25
C ALA A 46 -5.43 -5.13 -8.83
N LEU A 47 -5.51 -4.25 -9.83
CA LEU A 47 -6.71 -3.97 -10.61
C LEU A 47 -6.51 -4.30 -12.09
N ASP A 48 -7.59 -4.67 -12.76
CA ASP A 48 -7.62 -4.83 -14.23
C ASP A 48 -7.87 -3.49 -14.96
N ALA A 49 -7.94 -3.54 -16.29
CA ALA A 49 -8.20 -2.35 -17.12
C ALA A 49 -9.58 -1.71 -16.88
N LYS A 50 -10.52 -2.45 -16.28
CA LYS A 50 -11.87 -1.98 -15.91
C LYS A 50 -11.95 -1.59 -14.44
N GLY A 51 -10.84 -1.50 -13.72
CA GLY A 51 -10.77 -1.14 -12.30
C GLY A 51 -11.30 -2.23 -11.35
N ARG A 52 -11.46 -3.47 -11.82
CA ARG A 52 -11.92 -4.59 -10.98
C ARG A 52 -10.74 -5.25 -10.29
N ILE A 53 -10.97 -5.74 -9.07
CA ILE A 53 -9.93 -6.46 -8.31
C ILE A 53 -9.50 -7.74 -9.03
N THR A 54 -8.19 -7.99 -9.08
CA THR A 54 -7.62 -9.22 -9.64
C THR A 54 -7.40 -10.27 -8.55
N ALA A 55 -7.00 -11.48 -8.95
CA ALA A 55 -6.54 -12.50 -7.99
C ALA A 55 -5.34 -12.00 -7.16
N HIS A 56 -4.41 -11.27 -7.80
CA HIS A 56 -3.28 -10.65 -7.10
C HIS A 56 -3.76 -9.57 -6.13
N GLY A 57 -4.66 -8.68 -6.55
CA GLY A 57 -5.25 -7.66 -5.66
C GLY A 57 -5.95 -8.27 -4.45
N THR A 58 -6.64 -9.39 -4.64
CA THR A 58 -7.26 -10.15 -3.54
C THR A 58 -6.22 -10.70 -2.56
N GLN A 59 -5.06 -11.13 -3.04
CA GLN A 59 -3.96 -11.55 -2.16
C GLN A 59 -3.35 -10.37 -1.39
N LEU A 60 -3.22 -9.19 -2.03
CA LEU A 60 -2.75 -7.98 -1.35
C LEU A 60 -3.66 -7.60 -0.19
N GLN A 61 -4.98 -7.61 -0.40
CA GLN A 61 -5.97 -7.22 0.60
C GLN A 61 -6.01 -8.15 1.83
N ARG A 62 -5.44 -9.36 1.73
CA ARG A 62 -5.34 -10.30 2.86
C ARG A 62 -4.19 -9.97 3.81
N LEU A 63 -3.26 -9.11 3.40
CA LEU A 63 -2.15 -8.68 4.26
C LEU A 63 -2.52 -7.37 4.96
N PRO A 64 -2.28 -7.23 6.27
CA PRO A 64 -2.52 -6.00 7.02
C PRO A 64 -1.41 -4.96 6.74
N LEU A 65 -1.16 -4.68 5.46
CA LEU A 65 -0.09 -3.83 4.97
C LEU A 65 -0.63 -2.88 3.91
N HIS A 66 0.06 -1.76 3.70
CA HIS A 66 -0.20 -0.91 2.54
C HIS A 66 -0.06 -1.72 1.22
N PRO A 67 -0.90 -1.53 0.19
CA PRO A 67 -0.89 -2.35 -1.03
C PRO A 67 0.49 -2.48 -1.70
N ARG A 68 1.30 -1.42 -1.66
CA ARG A 68 2.69 -1.42 -2.16
C ARG A 68 3.60 -2.39 -1.39
N LEU A 69 3.50 -2.40 -0.06
CA LEU A 69 4.27 -3.28 0.81
C LEU A 69 3.78 -4.73 0.73
N ALA A 70 2.46 -4.93 0.70
CA ALA A 70 1.87 -6.24 0.42
C ALA A 70 2.38 -6.81 -0.91
N HIS A 71 2.45 -5.98 -1.96
CA HIS A 71 2.97 -6.40 -3.26
C HIS A 71 4.44 -6.82 -3.17
N MET A 72 5.27 -6.01 -2.50
CA MET A 72 6.67 -6.32 -2.27
C MET A 72 6.85 -7.65 -1.52
N VAL A 73 6.09 -7.89 -0.46
CA VAL A 73 6.15 -9.14 0.34
C VAL A 73 5.79 -10.35 -0.52
N LEU A 74 4.69 -10.30 -1.29
CA LEU A 74 4.30 -11.40 -2.16
C LEU A 74 5.33 -11.66 -3.28
N LYS A 75 5.92 -10.61 -3.85
CA LYS A 75 7.01 -10.77 -4.83
C LYS A 75 8.27 -11.35 -4.19
N GLY A 76 8.63 -10.89 -2.99
CA GLY A 76 9.74 -11.43 -2.22
C GLY A 76 9.57 -12.92 -1.90
N GLN A 77 8.33 -13.35 -1.58
CA GLN A 77 8.01 -14.76 -1.42
C GLN A 77 8.27 -15.57 -2.71
N ALA A 78 7.80 -15.09 -3.86
CA ALA A 78 8.03 -15.75 -5.14
C ALA A 78 9.52 -15.83 -5.54
N LEU A 79 10.33 -14.88 -5.06
CA LEU A 79 11.78 -14.82 -5.28
C LEU A 79 12.59 -15.60 -4.22
N GLY A 80 11.94 -16.23 -3.24
CA GLY A 80 12.62 -16.98 -2.17
C GLY A 80 13.25 -16.12 -1.07
N VAL A 81 12.94 -14.82 -1.01
CA VAL A 81 13.48 -13.83 -0.04
C VAL A 81 12.39 -13.27 0.88
N ALA A 82 11.38 -14.08 1.21
CA ALA A 82 10.22 -13.68 2.01
C ALA A 82 10.61 -13.03 3.35
N GLY A 83 11.58 -13.59 4.07
CA GLY A 83 12.02 -13.08 5.37
C GLY A 83 12.54 -11.65 5.30
N LEU A 84 13.39 -11.34 4.30
CA LEU A 84 13.90 -10.00 4.08
C LEU A 84 12.78 -9.04 3.69
N ALA A 85 11.89 -9.45 2.78
CA ALA A 85 10.77 -8.61 2.36
C ALA A 85 9.83 -8.28 3.54
N CYS A 86 9.54 -9.24 4.42
CA CYS A 86 8.77 -9.02 5.64
C CYS A 86 9.50 -8.08 6.61
N ALA A 87 10.81 -8.23 6.80
CA ALA A 87 11.60 -7.35 7.67
C ALA A 87 11.57 -5.89 7.17
N ILE A 88 11.75 -5.68 5.87
CA ILE A 88 11.65 -4.36 5.24
C ILE A 88 10.22 -3.81 5.39
N ALA A 89 9.20 -4.63 5.15
CA ALA A 89 7.80 -4.21 5.28
C ALA A 89 7.45 -3.80 6.72
N ALA A 90 7.93 -4.54 7.72
CA ALA A 90 7.76 -4.20 9.14
C ALA A 90 8.42 -2.86 9.45
N LEU A 91 9.68 -2.69 9.04
CA LEU A 91 10.45 -1.47 9.26
C LEU A 91 9.81 -0.23 8.61
N LEU A 92 9.26 -0.38 7.41
CA LEU A 92 8.62 0.71 6.66
C LEU A 92 7.19 1.00 7.15
N SER A 93 6.49 0.00 7.69
CA SER A 93 5.14 0.17 8.24
C SER A 93 5.16 0.90 9.59
N GLU A 94 6.26 0.77 10.34
CA GLU A 94 6.42 1.48 11.60
C GLU A 94 6.53 2.99 11.38
N ARG A 95 5.61 3.72 12.00
CA ARG A 95 5.57 5.17 11.98
C ARG A 95 6.59 5.68 12.99
N ASP A 96 7.84 5.73 12.54
CA ASP A 96 8.94 6.45 13.18
C ASP A 96 9.45 5.84 14.51
N ILE A 97 10.16 4.71 14.41
CA ILE A 97 10.92 4.08 15.53
C ILE A 97 12.01 4.99 16.15
N LEU A 98 12.35 6.13 15.54
CA LEU A 98 13.43 7.02 15.98
C LEU A 98 12.94 8.35 16.58
N ARG A 99 11.63 8.53 16.77
CA ARG A 99 11.01 9.78 17.28
C ARG A 99 11.26 10.09 18.77
N GLY A 100 12.38 9.63 19.32
CA GLY A 100 12.88 9.96 20.66
C GLY A 100 14.31 10.52 20.68
N ARG A 101 14.90 10.80 19.52
CA ARG A 101 16.24 11.38 19.42
C ARG A 101 16.12 12.66 18.59
N ASP A 102 16.15 13.80 19.28
CA ASP A 102 16.00 15.14 18.71
C ASP A 102 16.81 15.29 17.42
N ASP A 103 16.10 15.81 16.42
CA ASP A 103 16.52 16.57 15.26
C ASP A 103 17.72 16.08 14.42
N ASP A 104 17.42 15.92 13.12
CA ASP A 104 18.36 16.04 11.99
C ASP A 104 19.14 14.80 11.54
N ILE A 105 18.58 13.59 11.69
CA ILE A 105 19.13 12.40 11.03
C ILE A 105 18.16 11.96 9.94
N GLY A 106 18.53 12.31 8.70
CA GLY A 106 17.82 11.97 7.48
C GLY A 106 17.44 10.49 7.40
N ILE A 107 16.36 10.26 6.66
CA ILE A 107 15.65 8.99 6.42
C ILE A 107 16.59 7.99 5.73
N ASP A 108 17.59 7.49 6.43
CA ASP A 108 18.59 6.57 5.90
C ASP A 108 18.28 5.14 6.35
N ILE A 109 18.06 4.28 5.36
CA ILE A 109 17.79 2.84 5.51
C ILE A 109 18.96 2.12 6.19
N GLN A 110 20.20 2.61 6.04
CA GLN A 110 21.39 2.00 6.63
C GLN A 110 21.36 2.02 8.15
N TRP A 111 20.96 3.14 8.75
CA TRP A 111 20.87 3.25 10.21
C TRP A 111 19.78 2.37 10.80
N ARG A 112 18.73 2.07 10.02
CA ARG A 112 17.62 1.22 10.46
C ARG A 112 17.98 -0.27 10.47
N LEU A 113 18.86 -0.71 9.58
CA LEU A 113 19.34 -2.10 9.55
C LEU A 113 20.30 -2.43 10.71
N LEU A 114 21.00 -1.44 11.26
CA LEU A 114 21.96 -1.62 12.35
C LEU A 114 21.32 -1.64 13.75
N ALA A 115 20.05 -1.29 13.87
CA ALA A 115 19.31 -1.24 15.14
C ALA A 115 18.52 -2.52 15.46
N LEU A 116 18.54 -3.51 14.56
CA LEU A 116 18.04 -4.88 14.76
C LEU A 116 19.18 -5.79 15.24
#